data_AF-A0A0M1I8C5-F1
#
_entry.id   AF-A0A0M1I8C5-F1
#
_cell.length_a   1.000
_cell.length_b   1.000
_cell.length_c   1.000
_cell.angle_alpha   90.00
_cell.angle_beta   90.00
_cell.angle_gamma   90.00
#
_symmetry.space_group_name_H-M   'P 1'
#
loop_
_entity.id
_entity.type
_entity.pdbx_description
1 polymer ?
#
loop_
_entity_poly.entity_id
_entity_poly.type
_entity_poly.pdbx_seq_one_letter_code
_entity_poly.pdbx_strand_id
1 'polypeptide(L)' 'MSHLFEHNRALLFWMTVAILIVSSVITLGFDNVYSDGISIPINVFASVGLFLMMMTHVIEELESICNP' A
#
# COMPACT_ATOMS: atom_id res chain seq x y z
N MET A 1 14.06 19.61 0.00
CA MET A 1 13.63 18.49 -0.88
C MET A 1 13.03 17.32 -0.10
N SER A 2 13.29 17.17 1.20
CA SER A 2 12.73 16.09 2.05
C SER A 2 11.20 16.14 2.21
N HIS A 3 10.64 17.32 2.46
CA HIS A 3 9.21 17.47 2.77
C HIS A 3 8.24 17.11 1.62
N LEU A 4 8.72 17.17 0.36
CA LEU A 4 7.92 16.84 -0.81
C LEU A 4 7.90 15.31 -1.05
N PHE A 5 8.98 14.63 -0.66
CA PHE A 5 9.07 13.17 -0.73
C PHE A 5 8.23 12.50 0.37
N GLU A 6 8.27 13.02 1.60
CA GLU A 6 7.40 12.55 2.69
C GLU A 6 5.91 12.77 2.41
N HIS A 7 5.54 13.95 1.88
CA HIS A 7 4.15 14.25 1.58
C HIS A 7 3.62 13.36 0.44
N ASN A 8 4.42 13.16 -0.61
CA ASN A 8 4.08 12.24 -1.69
C ASN A 8 4.03 10.79 -1.21
N ARG A 9 4.91 10.40 -0.28
CA ARG A 9 4.95 9.06 0.31
C ARG A 9 3.69 8.79 1.13
N ALA A 10 3.29 9.72 2.00
CA ALA A 10 2.04 9.61 2.75
C ALA A 10 0.82 9.54 1.81
N LEU A 11 0.79 10.35 0.75
CA LEU A 11 -0.25 10.29 -0.27
C LEU A 11 -0.32 8.92 -0.95
N LEU A 12 0.82 8.38 -1.39
CA LEU A 12 0.91 7.06 -2.02
C LEU A 12 0.45 5.95 -1.08
N PHE A 13 0.79 6.03 0.20
CA PHE A 13 0.32 5.10 1.22
C PHE A 13 -1.22 5.14 1.32
N TRP A 14 -1.80 6.33 1.52
CA TRP A 14 -3.25 6.49 1.64
C TRP A 14 -3.99 6.07 0.36
N MET A 15 -3.44 6.36 -0.81
CA MET A 15 -3.99 5.92 -2.09
C MET A 15 -3.97 4.39 -2.23
N THR A 16 -2.88 3.74 -1.82
CA THR A 16 -2.78 2.28 -1.88
C THR A 16 -3.74 1.61 -0.90
N VAL A 17 -3.91 2.18 0.29
CA VAL A 17 -4.92 1.73 1.27
C VAL A 17 -6.34 1.92 0.71
N ALA A 18 -6.64 3.05 0.09
CA ALA A 18 -7.95 3.28 -0.54
C ALA A 18 -8.23 2.26 -1.66
N ILE A 19 -7.24 1.95 -2.48
CA ILE A 19 -7.34 0.92 -3.53
C ILE A 19 -7.63 -0.46 -2.92
N LEU A 20 -6.94 -0.85 -1.83
CA LEU A 20 -7.20 -2.11 -1.14
C LEU A 20 -8.64 -2.20 -0.60
N ILE A 21 -9.11 -1.13 0.04
CA ILE A 21 -10.46 -1.08 0.60
C ILE A 21 -11.49 -1.22 -0.52
N VAL A 22 -11.36 -0.43 -1.59
CA VAL A 22 -12.28 -0.47 -2.73
C VAL A 22 -12.24 -1.84 -3.43
N SER A 23 -11.05 -2.40 -3.68
CA SER A 23 -10.90 -3.72 -4.29
C SER A 23 -11.53 -4.82 -3.43
N SER A 24 -11.35 -4.76 -2.12
CA SER A 24 -11.93 -5.73 -1.18
C SER A 24 -13.45 -5.62 -1.12
N VAL A 25 -14.01 -4.39 -1.12
CA VAL A 25 -15.46 -4.17 -1.19
C VAL A 25 -16.04 -4.70 -2.49
N ILE A 26 -15.36 -4.51 -3.63
CA ILE A 26 -15.79 -5.04 -4.91
C ILE A 26 -15.78 -6.57 -4.90
N THR A 27 -14.74 -7.19 -4.35
CA THR A 27 -14.63 -8.65 -4.22
C THR A 27 -15.76 -9.21 -3.34
N LEU A 28 -16.05 -8.57 -2.21
CA LEU A 28 -17.08 -9.04 -1.27
C LEU A 28 -18.51 -8.69 -1.70
N GLY A 29 -18.69 -7.63 -2.46
CA GLY A 29 -20.00 -7.12 -2.88
C GLY A 29 -20.46 -7.67 -4.23
N PHE A 30 -19.54 -8.12 -5.07
CA PHE A 30 -19.83 -8.68 -6.39
C PHE A 30 -19.25 -10.09 -6.49
N ASP A 31 -20.05 -11.10 -6.14
CA ASP A 31 -19.78 -12.53 -6.37
C ASP A 31 -19.78 -12.85 -7.88
N ASN A 32 -18.82 -12.29 -8.60
CA ASN A 32 -18.67 -12.43 -10.04
C ASN A 32 -17.24 -12.81 -10.38
N VAL A 33 -17.07 -13.93 -11.09
CA VAL A 33 -15.75 -14.51 -11.44
C VAL A 33 -14.85 -13.54 -12.18
N TYR A 34 -15.41 -12.67 -13.04
CA TYR A 34 -14.64 -11.63 -13.73
C TYR A 34 -14.16 -10.52 -12.80
N SER A 35 -14.97 -10.18 -11.78
CA SER A 35 -14.62 -9.18 -10.76
C SER A 35 -13.50 -9.73 -9.88
N ASP A 36 -13.69 -10.94 -9.35
CA ASP A 36 -12.73 -11.64 -8.49
C ASP A 36 -11.39 -11.88 -9.18
N GLY A 37 -11.42 -12.24 -10.47
CA GLY A 37 -10.22 -12.44 -11.27
C GLY A 37 -9.33 -11.21 -11.39
N ILE A 38 -9.88 -10.01 -11.18
CA ILE A 38 -9.14 -8.74 -11.26
C ILE A 38 -8.87 -8.19 -9.86
N SER A 39 -9.86 -8.20 -8.97
CA SER A 39 -9.77 -7.59 -7.65
C SER A 39 -8.82 -8.34 -6.72
N ILE A 40 -8.81 -9.67 -6.75
CA ILE A 40 -7.93 -10.51 -5.92
C ILE A 40 -6.45 -10.25 -6.22
N PRO A 41 -5.95 -10.35 -7.48
CA PRO A 41 -4.55 -10.08 -7.76
C PRO A 41 -4.17 -8.62 -7.47
N ILE A 42 -5.05 -7.65 -7.73
CA ILE A 42 -4.83 -6.25 -7.35
C ILE A 42 -4.64 -6.12 -5.84
N ASN A 43 -5.46 -6.82 -5.05
CA ASN A 43 -5.34 -6.84 -3.58
C ASN A 43 -3.99 -7.41 -3.14
N VAL A 44 -3.54 -8.50 -3.76
CA VAL A 44 -2.24 -9.12 -3.47
C VAL A 44 -1.11 -8.14 -3.78
N PHE A 45 -1.08 -7.56 -4.99
CA PHE A 45 -0.01 -6.61 -5.36
C PHE A 45 0.00 -5.36 -4.48
N ALA A 46 -1.17 -4.79 -4.18
CA ALA A 46 -1.26 -3.60 -3.33
C ALA A 46 -0.83 -3.90 -1.88
N SER A 47 -1.13 -5.09 -1.35
CA SER A 47 -0.68 -5.49 0.00
C SER A 47 0.84 -5.71 0.08
N VAL A 48 1.45 -6.32 -0.95
CA VAL A 48 2.91 -6.46 -1.05
C VAL A 48 3.57 -5.08 -1.17
N GLY A 49 3.00 -4.18 -1.97
CA GLY A 49 3.48 -2.81 -2.09
C GLY A 49 3.49 -2.06 -0.76
N LEU A 50 2.40 -2.16 0.02
CA LEU A 50 2.34 -1.60 1.37
C LEU A 50 3.35 -2.23 2.32
N PHE A 51 3.55 -3.54 2.25
CA PHE A 51 4.52 -4.21 3.09
C PHE A 51 5.94 -3.72 2.83
N LEU A 52 6.34 -3.61 1.56
CA LEU A 52 7.67 -3.09 1.19
C LEU A 52 7.83 -1.64 1.64
N MET A 53 6.80 -0.82 1.48
CA MET A 53 6.80 0.57 1.95
C MET A 53 7.00 0.65 3.47
N MET A 54 6.29 -0.17 4.23
CA MET A 54 6.46 -0.28 5.68
C MET A 54 7.89 -0.71 6.05
N MET A 55 8.45 -1.70 5.36
CA MET A 55 9.83 -2.14 5.60
C MET A 55 10.85 -1.03 5.33
N THR A 56 10.66 -0.24 4.26
CA THR A 56 11.55 0.91 4.00
C THR A 56 11.49 1.95 5.11
N HIS A 57 10.30 2.22 5.65
CA HIS A 57 10.15 3.11 6.81
C HIS A 57 10.87 2.56 8.06
N VAL A 58 10.73 1.27 8.34
CA VAL A 58 11.42 0.65 9.48
C VAL A 58 12.93 0.74 9.32
N ILE A 59 13.46 0.53 8.12
CA ILE A 59 14.90 0.65 7.85
C ILE A 59 15.38 2.09 8.06
N GLU A 60 14.64 3.10 7.56
CA GLU A 60 14.98 4.51 7.76
C GLU A 60 15.02 4.90 9.25
N GLU A 61 14.05 4.43 10.04
CA GLU A 61 14.01 4.65 11.49
C GLU A 61 15.15 3.91 12.22
N LEU A 62 15.48 2.69 11.79
CA LEU A 62 16.61 1.94 12.35
C LEU A 62 17.94 2.61 12.02
N GLU A 63 18.09 3.15 10.81
CA GLU A 63 19.27 3.89 10.38
C GLU A 63 19.43 5.19 11.19
N SER A 64 18.33 5.91 11.45
CA SER A 64 18.36 7.12 12.28
C SER A 64 18.74 6.84 13.74
N ILE A 65 18.38 5.66 14.28
CA ILE A 65 18.76 5.23 15.63
C ILE A 65 20.23 4.77 15.68
N CYS A 66 20.67 3.97 14.71
CA CYS A 66 22.02 3.39 14.69
C CYS A 66 23.10 4.38 14.23
N ASN A 67 22.75 5.37 13.41
CA ASN A 67 23.65 6.40 12.92
C ASN A 67 22.94 7.77 12.90
N PRO A 68 22.78 8.42 14.07
CA PRO A 68 22.14 9.72 14.18
C PRO A 68 22.91 10.84 13.47
#